data_AF-A0A076HTD7-F1
#
_entry.id   AF-A0A076HTD7-F1
#
_cell.length_a   1.000
_cell.length_b   1.000
_cell.length_c   1.000
_cell.angle_alpha   90.00
_cell.angle_beta   90.00
_cell.angle_gamma   90.00
#
_symmetry.space_group_name_H-M   'P 1'
#
loop_
_entity.id
_entity.type
_entity.pdbx_description
1 polymer ?
#
loop_
_entity_poly.entity_id
_entity_poly.type
_entity_poly.pdbx_seq_one_letter_code
_entity_poly.pdbx_strand_id
1 'polypeptide(L)'
;MENHFTYAPKSITRADAAKGEVRVEGTASVKTSTPSGQMKERPVRFEFIFHALPTGYDYSVGGFQLVPDTSKPTETVNFDEFVAQLATERSNDRTHNDRRVTAQATSLASEIAMAFRSFMNSRPAEGSIE
;
A
#
# COMPACT_ATOMS: atom_id res chain seq x y z
N MET A 1 3.07 4.66 23.50
CA MET A 1 2.53 3.95 22.32
C MET A 1 3.55 4.16 21.21
N GLU A 2 4.45 3.21 21.00
CA GLU A 2 5.49 3.31 19.96
C GLU A 2 4.84 3.06 18.59
N ASN A 3 4.92 4.06 17.71
CA ASN A 3 4.49 3.93 16.31
C ASN A 3 5.55 3.09 15.56
N HIS A 4 5.49 1.77 15.71
CA HIS A 4 6.24 0.87 14.84
C HIS A 4 5.66 0.96 13.43
N PHE A 5 6.50 1.44 12.50
CA PHE A 5 6.26 1.39 11.08
C PHE A 5 6.26 -0.08 10.64
N THR A 6 5.13 -0.78 10.84
CA THR A 6 5.00 -2.23 10.63
C THR A 6 4.67 -2.55 9.17
N TYR A 7 5.37 -1.89 8.24
CA TYR A 7 5.39 -2.28 6.84
C TYR A 7 6.85 -2.64 6.55
N ALA A 8 7.10 -3.89 6.16
CA ALA A 8 8.44 -4.29 5.74
C ALA A 8 8.60 -3.88 4.27
N PRO A 9 9.34 -2.80 3.93
CA PRO A 9 9.74 -2.56 2.55
C PRO A 9 10.56 -3.76 2.09
N LYS A 10 10.12 -4.43 1.02
CA LYS A 10 10.82 -5.62 0.51
C LYS A 10 11.99 -5.24 -0.38
N SER A 11 11.97 -4.06 -1.00
CA SER A 11 13.09 -3.52 -1.75
C SER A 11 12.97 -2.00 -1.96
N ILE A 12 14.10 -1.29 -1.98
CA ILE A 12 14.19 0.02 -2.62
C ILE A 12 14.31 -0.27 -4.11
N THR A 13 13.27 0.05 -4.86
CA THR A 13 13.18 -0.35 -6.27
C THR A 13 13.92 0.64 -7.17
N ARG A 14 13.98 1.92 -6.79
CA ARG A 14 14.67 2.96 -7.58
C ARG A 14 14.97 4.20 -6.74
N ALA A 15 16.21 4.69 -6.80
CA ALA A 15 16.58 6.03 -6.35
C ALA A 15 16.98 6.85 -7.58
N ASP A 16 16.33 7.98 -7.82
CA ASP A 16 16.65 8.92 -8.90
C ASP A 16 17.16 10.21 -8.27
N ALA A 17 18.49 10.27 -8.08
CA ALA A 17 19.14 11.42 -7.45
C ALA A 17 18.96 12.72 -8.25
N ALA A 18 18.78 12.64 -9.59
CA ALA A 18 18.56 13.80 -10.43
C ALA A 18 17.17 14.41 -10.22
N LYS A 19 16.18 13.59 -9.83
CA LYS A 19 14.82 14.01 -9.50
C LYS A 19 14.57 14.18 -7.99
N GLY A 20 15.54 13.85 -7.14
CA GLY A 20 15.32 13.81 -5.70
C GLY A 20 14.25 12.80 -5.27
N GLU A 21 14.03 11.73 -6.06
CA GLU A 21 12.96 10.76 -5.85
C GLU A 21 13.51 9.43 -5.31
N VAL A 22 12.86 8.89 -4.28
CA VAL A 22 13.08 7.53 -3.80
C VAL A 22 11.77 6.76 -3.90
N ARG A 23 11.81 5.64 -4.62
CA ARG A 23 10.69 4.71 -4.77
C ARG A 23 10.97 3.41 -4.03
N VAL A 24 10.02 3.04 -3.18
CA VAL A 24 10.09 1.86 -2.32
C VAL A 24 8.88 0.97 -2.61
N GLU A 25 9.12 -0.30 -2.87
CA GLU A 25 8.05 -1.29 -2.97
C GLU A 25 7.78 -1.89 -1.58
N GLY A 26 6.53 -1.74 -1.14
CA GLY A 26 6.02 -2.34 0.06
C GLY A 26 5.06 -3.49 -0.24
N THR A 27 4.88 -4.37 0.75
CA THR A 27 3.84 -5.40 0.69
C THR A 27 2.95 -5.35 1.92
N ALA A 28 1.66 -5.54 1.70
CA ALA A 28 0.62 -5.66 2.71
C ALA A 28 -0.33 -6.82 2.36
N SER A 29 -1.40 -6.98 3.11
CA SER A 29 -2.47 -7.92 2.78
C SER A 29 -3.84 -7.25 2.86
N VAL A 30 -4.76 -7.71 2.02
CA VAL A 30 -6.19 -7.39 2.10
C VAL A 30 -6.98 -8.68 2.24
N LYS A 31 -8.19 -8.59 2.78
CA LYS A 31 -9.07 -9.74 3.00
C LYS A 31 -10.22 -9.75 2.01
N THR A 32 -10.46 -10.91 1.42
CA THR A 32 -11.66 -11.24 0.63
C THR A 32 -12.47 -12.29 1.38
N SER A 33 -13.78 -12.34 1.18
CA SER A 33 -14.67 -13.35 1.76
C SER A 33 -15.09 -14.36 0.70
N THR A 34 -15.19 -15.63 1.08
CA THR A 34 -15.82 -16.68 0.27
C THR A 34 -17.34 -16.61 0.40
N PRO A 35 -18.11 -17.27 -0.50
CA PRO A 35 -19.58 -17.37 -0.34
C PRO A 35 -20.03 -18.03 0.98
N SER A 36 -19.16 -18.87 1.57
CA SER A 36 -19.37 -19.49 2.88
C SER A 36 -19.04 -18.57 4.07
N GLY A 37 -18.55 -17.35 3.82
CA GLY A 37 -18.19 -16.37 4.83
C GLY A 37 -16.75 -16.48 5.37
N GLN A 38 -15.96 -17.42 4.85
CA GLN A 38 -14.55 -17.56 5.26
C GLN A 38 -13.71 -16.43 4.69
N MET A 39 -12.85 -15.84 5.52
CA MET A 39 -11.93 -14.78 5.09
C MET A 39 -10.65 -15.39 4.51
N LYS A 40 -10.25 -14.90 3.34
CA LYS A 40 -9.00 -15.24 2.65
C LYS A 40 -8.12 -13.99 2.55
N GLU A 41 -6.91 -14.08 3.08
CA GLU A 41 -5.89 -13.05 2.89
C GLU A 41 -5.31 -13.12 1.49
N ARG A 42 -5.08 -11.95 0.91
CA ARG A 42 -4.46 -11.76 -0.40
C ARG A 42 -3.34 -10.76 -0.26
N PRO A 43 -2.13 -11.07 -0.75
CA PRO A 43 -1.04 -10.13 -0.72
C PRO A 43 -1.30 -8.98 -1.70
N VAL A 44 -0.89 -7.79 -1.28
CA VAL A 44 -0.94 -6.54 -2.05
C VAL A 44 0.46 -5.97 -2.08
N ARG A 45 0.92 -5.56 -3.25
CA ARG A 45 2.12 -4.74 -3.42
C ARG A 45 1.69 -3.31 -3.62
N PHE A 46 2.48 -2.37 -3.13
CA PHE A 46 2.26 -0.95 -3.30
C PHE A 46 3.58 -0.23 -3.48
N GLU A 47 3.53 0.93 -4.12
CA GLU A 47 4.65 1.84 -4.25
C GLU A 47 4.48 2.99 -3.26
N PHE A 48 5.55 3.26 -2.53
CA PHE A 48 5.74 4.49 -1.79
C PHE A 48 6.76 5.33 -2.55
N ILE A 49 6.37 6.54 -2.93
CA ILE A 49 7.24 7.49 -3.63
C ILE A 49 7.46 8.67 -2.70
N PHE A 50 8.71 8.96 -2.41
CA PHE A 50 9.15 10.15 -1.70
C PHE A 50 9.91 11.06 -2.65
N HIS A 51 9.63 12.35 -2.59
CA HIS A 51 10.27 13.35 -3.42
C HIS A 51 10.75 14.50 -2.56
N ALA A 52 12.06 14.70 -2.53
CA ALA A 52 12.68 15.83 -1.86
C ALA A 52 12.62 17.07 -2.76
N LEU A 53 12.05 18.15 -2.23
CA LEU A 53 11.95 19.44 -2.89
C LEU A 53 12.89 20.45 -2.20
N PRO A 54 13.33 21.52 -2.88
CA PRO A 54 14.14 22.56 -2.25
C PRO A 54 13.50 23.19 -1.00
N THR A 55 12.17 23.20 -0.92
CA THR A 55 11.39 23.81 0.18
C THR A 55 10.73 22.78 1.11
N GLY A 56 11.03 21.49 0.97
CA GLY A 56 10.39 20.44 1.78
C GLY A 56 10.37 19.09 1.07
N TYR A 57 9.22 18.42 1.11
CA TYR A 57 9.03 17.14 0.45
C TYR A 57 7.57 16.92 0.09
N ASP A 58 7.34 16.10 -0.93
CA ASP A 58 6.06 15.47 -1.19
C ASP A 58 6.21 13.93 -1.14
N TYR A 59 5.08 13.25 -0.98
CA TYR A 59 5.06 11.80 -1.00
C TYR A 59 3.72 11.28 -1.52
N SER A 60 3.73 10.07 -2.08
CA SER A 60 2.52 9.37 -2.51
C SER A 60 2.59 7.89 -2.20
N VAL A 61 1.42 7.31 -1.95
CA VAL A 61 1.22 5.86 -1.79
C VAL A 61 0.26 5.43 -2.90
N GLY A 62 0.68 4.49 -3.73
CA GLY A 62 -0.08 4.10 -4.90
C GLY A 62 0.46 2.85 -5.56
N GLY A 63 0.24 2.70 -6.86
CA GLY A 63 0.76 1.56 -7.63
C GLY A 63 0.30 0.21 -7.07
N PHE A 64 -0.92 0.15 -6.51
CA PHE A 64 -1.41 -1.05 -5.86
C PHE A 64 -1.57 -2.20 -6.87
N GLN A 65 -0.96 -3.33 -6.56
CA GLN A 65 -1.03 -4.56 -7.33
C GLN A 65 -1.44 -5.71 -6.43
N LEU A 66 -2.35 -6.56 -6.90
CA LEU A 66 -2.90 -7.67 -6.12
C LEU A 66 -2.60 -8.98 -6.79
N VAL A 67 -2.46 -10.03 -5.98
CA VAL A 67 -2.33 -11.40 -6.44
C VAL A 67 -3.74 -12.02 -6.55
N PRO A 68 -4.27 -12.22 -7.78
CA PRO A 68 -5.62 -12.73 -7.99
C PRO A 68 -5.72 -14.23 -7.71
N ASP A 69 -4.62 -14.98 -7.84
CA ASP A 69 -4.54 -16.39 -7.49
C ASP A 69 -3.38 -16.61 -6.51
N THR A 70 -3.70 -16.94 -5.26
CA THR A 70 -2.70 -17.16 -4.22
C THR A 70 -1.81 -18.37 -4.49
N SER A 71 -2.21 -19.28 -5.38
CA SER A 71 -1.37 -20.39 -5.83
C SER A 71 -0.29 -19.94 -6.84
N LYS A 72 -0.45 -18.74 -7.41
CA LYS A 72 0.48 -18.11 -8.36
C LYS A 72 0.93 -16.72 -7.86
N PRO A 73 1.76 -16.65 -6.81
CA PRO A 73 2.10 -15.40 -6.13
C PRO A 73 2.92 -14.40 -6.96
N THR A 74 3.41 -14.83 -8.12
CA THR A 74 4.12 -13.98 -9.10
C THR A 74 3.18 -13.30 -10.08
N GLU A 75 1.97 -13.82 -10.29
CA GLU A 75 0.96 -13.17 -11.12
C GLU A 75 0.30 -12.06 -10.31
N THR A 76 0.50 -10.83 -10.75
CA THR A 76 -0.11 -9.64 -10.15
C THR A 76 -0.91 -8.89 -11.21
N VAL A 77 -2.06 -8.35 -10.80
CA VAL A 77 -2.87 -7.45 -11.62
C VAL A 77 -2.96 -6.09 -10.94
N ASN A 78 -3.22 -5.04 -11.72
CA ASN A 78 -3.45 -3.71 -11.18
C ASN A 78 -4.72 -3.69 -10.31
N PHE A 79 -4.74 -2.82 -9.31
CA PHE A 79 -5.85 -2.72 -8.35
C PHE A 79 -7.21 -2.54 -9.04
N ASP A 80 -7.32 -1.62 -10.00
CA ASP A 80 -8.58 -1.36 -10.69
C ASP A 80 -9.06 -2.56 -11.51
N GLU A 81 -8.12 -3.29 -12.12
CA GLU A 81 -8.42 -4.51 -12.86
C GLU A 81 -8.93 -5.61 -11.92
N PHE A 82 -8.30 -5.77 -10.75
CA PHE A 82 -8.73 -6.74 -9.76
C PHE A 82 -10.13 -6.41 -9.20
N VAL A 83 -10.41 -5.14 -8.93
CA VAL A 83 -11.75 -4.71 -8.48
C VAL A 83 -12.78 -4.96 -9.58
N ALA A 84 -12.45 -4.68 -10.84
CA ALA A 84 -13.34 -4.99 -11.97
C ALA A 84 -13.61 -6.50 -12.10
N GLN A 85 -12.58 -7.34 -11.95
CA GLN A 85 -12.74 -8.80 -11.92
C GLN A 85 -13.70 -9.23 -10.81
N LEU A 86 -13.48 -8.77 -9.57
CA LEU A 86 -14.36 -9.06 -8.43
C LEU A 86 -15.80 -8.61 -8.68
N ALA A 87 -16.01 -7.43 -9.27
CA ALA A 87 -17.33 -6.90 -9.56
C ALA A 87 -18.13 -7.78 -10.54
N THR A 88 -17.44 -8.54 -11.40
CA THR A 88 -18.08 -9.48 -12.35
C THR A 88 -18.32 -10.88 -11.77
N GLU A 89 -17.78 -11.19 -10.59
CA GLU A 89 -17.99 -12.50 -9.96
C GLU A 89 -19.42 -12.63 -9.43
N ARG A 90 -20.11 -13.73 -9.77
CA ARG A 90 -21.48 -14.00 -9.26
C ARG A 90 -21.54 -14.04 -7.72
N SER A 91 -20.46 -14.43 -7.05
CA SER A 91 -20.37 -14.41 -5.60
C SER A 91 -20.34 -13.01 -4.99
N ASN A 92 -19.97 -12.00 -5.78
CA ASN A 92 -19.73 -10.64 -5.27
C ASN A 92 -21.00 -9.95 -4.79
N ASP A 93 -22.18 -10.31 -5.33
CA ASP A 93 -23.48 -9.84 -4.82
C ASP A 93 -23.67 -10.16 -3.34
N ARG A 94 -23.07 -11.24 -2.85
CA ARG A 94 -23.13 -11.67 -1.45
C ARG A 94 -21.90 -11.28 -0.64
N THR A 95 -20.71 -11.31 -1.24
CA THR A 95 -19.45 -11.08 -0.52
C THR A 95 -19.02 -9.62 -0.48
N HIS A 96 -19.46 -8.82 -1.45
CA HIS A 96 -19.06 -7.42 -1.68
C HIS A 96 -17.54 -7.23 -1.63
N ASN A 97 -16.82 -8.18 -2.24
CA ASN A 97 -15.36 -8.21 -2.21
C ASN A 97 -14.77 -7.00 -2.94
N ASP A 98 -15.38 -6.54 -4.02
CA ASP A 98 -15.01 -5.32 -4.73
C ASP A 98 -14.94 -4.12 -3.76
N ARG A 99 -16.05 -3.81 -3.08
CA ARG A 99 -16.15 -2.69 -2.13
C ARG A 99 -15.24 -2.88 -0.93
N ARG A 100 -15.15 -4.11 -0.42
CA ARG A 100 -14.30 -4.45 0.73
C ARG A 100 -12.82 -4.24 0.41
N VAL A 101 -12.37 -4.65 -0.76
CA VAL A 101 -10.98 -4.49 -1.18
C VAL A 101 -10.66 -3.01 -1.42
N THR A 102 -11.57 -2.24 -2.03
CA THR A 102 -11.44 -0.78 -2.16
C THR A 102 -11.33 -0.06 -0.83
N ALA A 103 -12.20 -0.39 0.13
CA ALA A 103 -12.12 0.22 1.46
C ALA A 103 -10.80 -0.10 2.17
N GLN A 104 -10.34 -1.35 2.10
CA GLN A 104 -9.08 -1.77 2.72
C GLN A 104 -7.87 -1.11 2.07
N ALA A 105 -7.80 -1.03 0.74
CA ALA A 105 -6.69 -0.38 0.04
C ALA A 105 -6.62 1.12 0.36
N THR A 106 -7.78 1.78 0.46
CA THR A 106 -7.87 3.20 0.87
C THR A 106 -7.41 3.41 2.32
N SER A 107 -7.83 2.52 3.23
CA SER A 107 -7.38 2.54 4.64
C SER A 107 -5.88 2.35 4.71
N LEU A 108 -5.35 1.34 3.99
CA LEU A 108 -3.93 1.03 3.93
C LEU A 108 -3.10 2.23 3.42
N ALA A 109 -3.52 2.87 2.34
CA ALA A 109 -2.84 4.06 1.82
C ALA A 109 -2.79 5.19 2.88
N SER A 110 -3.90 5.39 3.59
CA SER A 110 -4.02 6.41 4.65
C SER A 110 -3.13 6.07 5.86
N GLU A 111 -3.11 4.81 6.28
CA GLU A 111 -2.27 4.32 7.38
C GLU A 111 -0.77 4.49 7.07
N ILE A 112 -0.35 4.10 5.86
CA ILE A 112 1.05 4.28 5.41
C ILE A 112 1.41 5.78 5.40
N ALA A 113 0.52 6.62 4.86
CA ALA A 113 0.74 8.08 4.83
C ALA A 113 0.85 8.68 6.24
N MET A 114 -0.02 8.27 7.17
CA MET A 114 0.02 8.72 8.57
C MET A 114 1.28 8.24 9.29
N ALA A 115 1.67 6.99 9.10
CA ALA A 115 2.88 6.43 9.67
C ALA A 115 4.12 7.18 9.17
N PHE A 116 4.18 7.50 7.87
CA PHE A 116 5.27 8.27 7.28
C PHE A 116 5.33 9.68 7.87
N ARG A 117 4.18 10.38 7.94
CA ARG A 117 4.11 11.71 8.55
C ARG A 117 4.55 11.69 10.01
N SER A 118 4.11 10.70 10.78
CA SER A 118 4.53 10.53 12.18
C SER A 118 6.04 10.32 12.28
N PHE A 119 6.62 9.51 11.39
CA PHE A 119 8.05 9.27 11.36
C PHE A 119 8.84 10.54 11.05
N MET A 120 8.43 11.30 10.02
CA MET A 120 9.08 12.57 9.66
C MET A 120 9.00 13.59 10.81
N ASN A 121 7.85 13.70 11.48
CA ASN A 121 7.68 14.59 12.63
C ASN A 121 8.46 14.15 13.88
N SER A 122 8.78 12.85 13.99
CA SER A 122 9.56 12.32 15.12
C SER A 122 11.07 12.52 14.96
N ARG A 123 11.52 12.86 13.74
CA ARG A 123 12.92 13.21 13.51
C ARG A 123 13.15 14.65 13.99
N PRO A 124 14.12 14.90 14.88
CA PRO A 124 14.51 16.26 15.20
C PRO A 124 14.89 16.96 13.89
N ALA A 125 14.44 18.20 13.70
CA ALA A 125 15.08 19.05 12.71
C ALA A 125 16.56 19.13 13.12
N GLU A 126 17.48 18.73 12.24
CA GLU A 126 18.90 19.03 12.43
C GLU A 126 19.01 20.55 12.61
N GLY A 127 19.18 21.01 13.86
CA GLY A 127 19.05 22.43 14.19
C GLY A 127 18.86 22.78 15.66
N SER A 128 18.49 21.84 16.54
CA SER A 128 18.60 22.09 17.99
C SER A 128 20.04 21.86 18.44
N ILE A 129 20.93 22.79 18.08
CA ILE A 129 22.19 23.00 18.80
C ILE A 129 21.81 23.85 20.03
N GLU A 130 21.85 23.25 21.22
CA GLU A 130 22.10 24.00 22.45
C GLU A 130 23.60 24.26 22.59
#